data_AF-A0A8D9D7X8-F1
#
_entry.id   AF-A0A8D9D7X8-F1
#
_cell.length_a   1.000
_cell.length_b   1.000
_cell.length_c   1.000
_cell.angle_alpha   90.00
_cell.angle_beta   90.00
_cell.angle_gamma   90.00
#
_symmetry.space_group_name_H-M   'P 1'
#
loop_
_entity.id
_entity.type
_entity.pdbx_description
1 polymer ?
#
loop_
_entity_poly.entity_id
_entity_poly.type
_entity_poly.pdbx_seq_one_letter_code
_entity_poly.pdbx_strand_id
1 'polypeptide(L)'
;DKLSCHYIGVEIQLMDNTITLFHCGLPKTKFPYNCGIFVVKMLECRSLGLKSMANINDETAMDLRSKLCCEIFDQFMDKDFR
;
A
#
# COMPACT_ATOMS: atom_id res chain seq x y z
N ASP A 1 -13.87 -24.36 3.76
CA ASP A 1 -14.14 -22.96 3.35
C ASP A 1 -13.61 -21.96 4.36
N LYS A 2 -12.34 -21.52 4.22
CA LYS A 2 -11.81 -20.36 4.95
C LYS A 2 -10.43 -19.99 4.41
N LEU A 3 -10.34 -18.87 3.70
CA LEU A 3 -9.09 -18.13 3.51
C LEU A 3 -9.40 -16.68 3.84
N SER A 4 -9.42 -16.39 5.14
CA SER A 4 -9.48 -15.03 5.65
C SER A 4 -8.06 -14.47 5.64
N CYS A 5 -7.66 -13.83 4.54
CA CYS A 5 -6.37 -13.17 4.44
C CYS A 5 -6.40 -11.89 5.30
N HIS A 6 -6.01 -12.01 6.58
CA HIS A 6 -5.77 -10.87 7.45
C HIS A 6 -4.40 -10.28 7.13
N TYR A 7 -4.38 -9.20 6.33
CA TYR A 7 -3.16 -8.41 6.17
C TYR A 7 -3.07 -7.40 7.31
N ILE A 8 -2.06 -7.59 8.16
CA ILE A 8 -1.67 -6.68 9.23
C ILE A 8 -0.79 -5.63 8.57
N GLY A 9 -1.25 -4.39 8.43
CA GLY A 9 -0.27 -3.33 8.22
C GLY A 9 0.39 -3.05 9.56
N VAL A 10 1.71 -3.21 9.59
CA VAL A 10 2.49 -3.25 10.81
C VAL A 10 3.11 -1.87 11.03
N GLU A 11 2.72 -1.21 12.12
CA GLU A 11 3.54 -0.14 12.68
C GLU A 11 4.52 -0.79 13.65
N ILE A 12 5.80 -0.90 13.24
CA ILE A 12 6.86 -1.50 14.07
C ILE A 12 7.45 -0.39 14.93
N GLN A 13 7.15 -0.41 16.23
CA GLN A 13 7.88 0.37 17.23
C GLN A 13 8.95 -0.52 17.85
N LEU A 14 10.22 -0.11 17.73
CA LEU A 14 11.35 -0.77 18.38
C LEU A 14 11.62 -0.04 19.70
N MET A 15 11.13 -0.59 20.81
CA MET A 15 11.44 -0.11 22.16
C MET A 15 11.81 -1.30 23.02
N ASP A 16 12.93 -1.21 23.75
CA ASP A 16 13.33 -2.17 24.79
C ASP A 16 13.19 -3.65 24.39
N ASN A 17 13.74 -4.02 23.23
CA ASN A 17 13.67 -5.38 22.66
C ASN A 17 12.26 -5.95 22.45
N THR A 18 11.23 -5.10 22.43
CA THR A 18 9.83 -5.50 22.25
C THR A 18 9.34 -5.02 20.89
N ILE A 19 8.68 -5.91 20.14
CA ILE A 19 7.98 -5.60 18.88
C ILE A 19 6.49 -5.49 19.18
N THR A 20 5.93 -4.29 19.10
CA THR A 20 4.48 -4.07 19.25
C THR A 20 3.80 -4.09 17.89
N LEU A 21 2.84 -5.01 17.69
CA LEU A 21 2.03 -5.12 16.48
C LEU A 21 0.69 -4.40 16.67
N PHE A 22 0.50 -3.25 16.02
CA PHE A 22 -0.78 -2.54 16.05
C PHE A 22 -1.65 -2.94 14.86
N HIS A 23 -2.89 -3.38 15.14
CA HIS A 23 -3.87 -3.71 14.11
C HIS A 23 -5.03 -2.70 14.18
N CYS A 24 -4.84 -1.49 13.63
CA CYS A 24 -5.86 -0.44 13.73
C CYS A 24 -6.09 0.30 12.41
N GLY A 25 -7.34 0.32 11.94
CA GLY A 25 -7.87 1.29 10.96
C GLY A 25 -7.32 1.24 9.53
N LEU A 26 -6.52 0.24 9.17
CA LEU A 26 -5.91 0.22 7.85
C LEU A 26 -6.88 -0.25 6.75
N PRO A 27 -6.77 0.33 5.55
CA PRO A 27 -7.56 -0.09 4.41
C PRO A 27 -7.39 -1.57 4.07
N LYS A 28 -8.50 -2.23 3.75
CA LYS A 28 -8.53 -3.66 3.42
C LYS A 28 -9.09 -3.83 2.01
N THR A 29 -8.50 -4.77 1.29
CA THR A 29 -9.02 -5.21 -0.01
C THR A 29 -9.85 -6.47 0.15
N LYS A 30 -10.92 -6.58 -0.66
CA LYS A 30 -11.67 -7.83 -0.84
C LYS A 30 -11.02 -8.77 -1.86
N PHE A 31 -10.09 -8.27 -2.66
CA PHE A 31 -9.48 -8.99 -3.77
C PHE A 31 -7.99 -9.29 -3.51
N PRO A 32 -7.58 -10.58 -3.50
CA PRO A 32 -6.20 -10.95 -3.19
C PRO A 32 -5.15 -10.26 -4.08
N TYR A 33 -5.47 -9.99 -5.35
CA TYR A 33 -4.55 -9.37 -6.31
C TYR A 33 -4.34 -7.86 -6.10
N ASN A 34 -5.10 -7.21 -5.23
CA ASN A 34 -4.93 -5.79 -4.92
C ASN A 34 -3.98 -5.55 -3.72
N CYS A 35 -3.52 -6.60 -3.02
CA CYS A 35 -2.72 -6.42 -1.80
C CYS A 35 -1.43 -5.62 -2.03
N GLY A 36 -0.74 -5.85 -3.16
CA GLY A 36 0.49 -5.14 -3.51
C GLY A 36 0.28 -3.64 -3.67
N ILE A 37 -0.74 -3.22 -4.43
CA ILE A 37 -1.00 -1.79 -4.66
C ILE A 37 -1.48 -1.08 -3.39
N PHE A 38 -2.19 -1.79 -2.50
CA PHE A 38 -2.58 -1.27 -1.19
C PHE A 38 -1.35 -0.97 -0.33
N VAL A 39 -0.39 -1.91 -0.24
CA VAL A 39 0.84 -1.71 0.53
C VAL A 39 1.66 -0.54 -0.02
N VAL A 40 1.84 -0.45 -1.33
CA VAL A 40 2.57 0.66 -1.97
C VAL A 40 1.91 2.00 -1.62
N LYS A 41 0.59 2.11 -1.76
CA LYS A 41 -0.11 3.37 -1.48
C LYS A 41 -0.13 3.72 0.01
N MET A 42 -0.19 2.73 0.90
CA MET A 42 -0.07 2.96 2.35
C MET A 42 1.31 3.51 2.71
N LEU A 43 2.38 2.97 2.12
CA LEU A 43 3.74 3.46 2.32
C LEU A 43 3.90 4.89 1.83
N GLU A 44 3.36 5.20 0.65
CA GLU A 44 3.35 6.57 0.09
C GLU A 44 2.59 7.55 1.00
N CYS A 45 1.40 7.17 1.49
CA CYS A 45 0.65 8.00 2.43
C CYS A 45 1.46 8.28 3.70
N ARG A 46 2.16 7.26 4.24
CA ARG A 46 3.02 7.44 5.41
C ARG A 46 4.22 8.33 5.12
N SER A 47 4.90 8.17 3.98
CA SER A 47 6.06 9.01 3.63
C SER A 47 5.67 10.48 3.44
N LEU A 48 4.44 10.75 3.02
CA LEU A 48 3.88 12.10 2.88
C LEU A 48 3.28 12.65 4.19
N GLY A 49 3.31 11.88 5.29
CA GLY A 49 2.73 12.29 6.59
C GLY A 49 1.19 12.34 6.59
N LEU A 50 0.53 11.67 5.64
CA LEU A 50 -0.93 11.62 5.58
C LEU A 50 -1.49 10.77 6.72
N LYS A 51 -2.40 11.36 7.50
CA LYS A 51 -3.05 10.71 8.65
C LYS A 51 -4.20 9.78 8.25
N SER A 52 -4.81 10.03 7.09
CA SER A 52 -5.93 9.24 6.58
C SER A 52 -5.50 8.46 5.34
N MET A 53 -5.94 7.20 5.28
CA MET A 53 -5.73 6.30 4.16
C MET A 53 -7.06 5.85 3.52
N ALA A 54 -8.16 6.57 3.79
CA ALA A 54 -9.51 6.17 3.40
C ALA A 54 -9.72 5.98 1.88
N ASN A 55 -8.88 6.62 1.05
CA ASN A 55 -8.96 6.55 -0.41
C ASN A 55 -8.35 5.27 -1.02
N ILE A 56 -7.71 4.43 -0.20
CA ILE A 56 -7.15 3.15 -0.64
C ILE A 56 -8.27 2.10 -0.56
N ASN A 57 -8.94 1.83 -1.67
CA ASN A 57 -10.01 0.84 -1.72
C ASN A 57 -10.03 0.13 -3.08
N ASP A 58 -10.89 -0.88 -3.21
CA ASP A 58 -10.93 -1.71 -4.42
C ASP A 58 -11.43 -0.96 -5.66
N GLU A 59 -12.22 0.10 -5.48
CA GLU A 59 -12.74 0.91 -6.58
C GLU A 59 -11.62 1.75 -7.22
N THR A 60 -10.68 2.26 -6.41
CA THR A 60 -9.56 3.07 -6.87
C THR A 60 -8.31 2.26 -7.27
N ALA A 61 -8.30 0.95 -7.00
CA ALA A 61 -7.13 0.10 -7.17
C ALA A 61 -6.62 -0.02 -8.62
N MET A 62 -7.52 0.05 -9.62
CA MET A 62 -7.12 0.04 -11.03
C MET A 62 -6.44 1.37 -11.42
N ASP A 63 -7.00 2.50 -10.99
CA ASP A 63 -6.44 3.82 -11.28
C ASP A 63 -5.07 4.00 -10.63
N LEU A 64 -4.90 3.52 -9.40
CA LEU A 64 -3.60 3.51 -8.72
C LEU A 64 -2.57 2.67 -9.49
N ARG A 65 -2.96 1.51 -10.02
CA ARG A 65 -2.08 0.69 -10.85
C ARG A 65 -1.65 1.41 -12.12
N SER A 66 -2.61 2.00 -12.85
CA SER A 66 -2.30 2.73 -14.08
C SER A 66 -1.36 3.90 -13.83
N LYS A 67 -1.58 4.69 -12.77
CA LYS A 67 -0.70 5.81 -12.39
C LYS A 67 0.72 5.33 -12.07
N LEU A 68 0.85 4.28 -11.24
CA LEU A 68 2.14 3.71 -10.90
C LEU A 68 2.89 3.20 -12.14
N CYS A 69 2.19 2.56 -13.09
CA CYS A 69 2.80 2.12 -14.34
C CYS A 69 3.34 3.29 -15.16
N CYS A 70 2.56 4.38 -15.30
CA CYS A 70 3.02 5.57 -16.02
C CYS A 70 4.23 6.21 -15.34
N GLU A 71 4.20 6.34 -14.01
CA GLU A 71 5.33 6.92 -13.25
C GLU A 71 6.62 6.09 -13.41
N ILE A 72 6.52 4.76 -13.38
CA ILE A 72 7.67 3.87 -13.62
C ILE A 72 8.18 4.06 -15.06
N PHE A 73 7.26 4.08 -16.03
CA PHE A 73 7.64 4.27 -17.43
C PHE A 73 8.36 5.61 -17.65
N ASP A 74 7.80 6.71 -17.17
CA ASP A 74 8.38 8.04 -17.35
C ASP A 74 9.74 8.19 -16.63
N GLN A 75 9.88 7.59 -15.45
CA GLN A 75 11.10 7.74 -14.65
C GLN A 75 12.26 6.87 -15.13
N PHE A 76 11.95 5.64 -15.56
CA PHE A 76 12.95 4.61 -15.82
C PHE A 76 13.01 4.18 -17.27
N MET A 77 11.90 4.19 -18.01
CA MET A 77 11.87 3.71 -19.39
C MET A 77 12.04 4.84 -20.41
N ASP A 78 11.36 5.98 -20.28
CA ASP A 78 11.43 7.09 -21.26
C ASP A 78 12.86 7.65 -21.41
N LYS A 79 13.66 7.59 -20.35
CA LYS A 79 15.06 8.09 -20.37
C LYS A 79 16.00 7.24 -21.21
N ASP A 80 15.68 5.96 -21.43
CA ASP A 80 16.51 5.05 -22.23
C ASP A 80 16.16 5.09 -23.73
N PHE A 81 15.03 5.73 -24.10
CA PHE A 81 14.55 5.84 -25.49
C PHE A 81 14.71 7.25 -26.10
N ARG A 82 15.30 8.20 -25.37
CA ARG A 82 15.69 9.53 -25.86
C ARG A 82 17.21 9.61 -26.09
#